data_AF-A0A875RW00-F1
#
_entry.id   AF-A0A875RW00-F1
#
_cell.length_a   1.000
_cell.length_b   1.000
_cell.length_c   1.000
_cell.angle_alpha   90.00
_cell.angle_beta   90.00
_cell.angle_gamma   90.00
#
_symmetry.space_group_name_H-M   'P 1'
#
loop_
_entity.id
_entity.type
_entity.pdbx_description
1 polymer ?
#
loop_
_entity_poly.entity_id
_entity_poly.type
_entity_poly.pdbx_seq_one_letter_code
_entity_poly.pdbx_strand_id
1 'polypeptide(L)'
;MNRDNSIEKLILSRCSKYNDDGQIMKVLEERYSLTGAQKNFLVLEPTDGGVTREEINHSSSKKRRQQNSLPSIMHSLQNSQNSEKVEKRPANKHNPLKTKNEFKRFMKSNLALQAKIMRKLKLILKKNPHYLDKVKDLASLNLCNKILKFEDFIEINRLWNSYIKETIGSTENIMNISTKLSMCEFIGAYIEVTHSGCVDNVGKCGIVIWESQHNFVIVVPRKDGWKNKISLIEPKYSLSEKIGGIRLINKQDTRFKVTVNLQDNLTVDYEIIGDRLMIRSIDRANKKFKSHNVRDIRL
;
A
#
# COMPACT_ATOMS: atom_id res chain seq x y z
N MET A 1 -26.55 -12.10 53.53
CA MET A 1 -25.14 -11.80 53.85
C MET A 1 -25.06 -11.63 55.36
N ASN A 2 -24.29 -12.47 56.06
CA ASN A 2 -24.19 -12.41 57.52
C ASN A 2 -23.53 -11.07 57.90
N ARG A 3 -24.33 -10.16 58.45
CA ARG A 3 -23.87 -8.84 58.93
C ARG A 3 -22.98 -8.93 60.18
N ASP A 4 -22.75 -10.14 60.67
CA ASP A 4 -21.96 -10.44 61.85
C ASP A 4 -20.63 -11.13 61.52
N ASN A 5 -19.84 -10.61 60.57
CA ASN A 5 -18.39 -10.85 60.54
C ASN A 5 -17.72 -10.05 61.68
N SER A 6 -18.24 -10.22 62.91
CA SER A 6 -17.80 -9.53 64.12
C SER A 6 -16.33 -9.77 64.39
N ILE A 7 -15.86 -10.99 64.12
CA ILE A 7 -14.47 -11.41 64.28
C ILE A 7 -13.54 -10.65 63.32
N GLU A 8 -13.89 -10.56 62.03
CA GLU A 8 -13.04 -9.87 61.06
C GLU A 8 -13.01 -8.36 61.32
N LYS A 9 -14.16 -7.77 61.70
CA LYS A 9 -14.21 -6.37 62.15
C LYS A 9 -13.28 -6.14 63.36
N LEU A 10 -13.34 -7.02 64.37
CA LEU A 10 -12.48 -6.97 65.57
C LEU A 10 -11.00 -7.18 65.28
N ILE A 11 -10.66 -8.00 64.28
CA ILE A 11 -9.26 -8.21 63.85
C ILE A 11 -8.76 -6.96 63.13
N LEU A 12 -9.55 -6.42 62.19
CA LEU A 12 -9.19 -5.23 61.43
C LEU A 12 -9.08 -3.98 62.33
N SER A 13 -9.92 -3.85 63.36
CA SER A 13 -9.87 -2.74 64.32
C SER A 13 -8.61 -2.77 65.20
N ARG A 14 -7.89 -3.90 65.26
CA ARG A 14 -6.60 -4.02 65.96
C ARG A 14 -5.40 -3.81 65.04
N CYS A 15 -5.61 -3.74 63.72
CA CYS A 15 -4.55 -3.45 62.78
C CYS A 15 -4.26 -1.94 62.77
N SER A 16 -2.98 -1.55 62.86
CA SER A 16 -2.54 -0.15 62.86
C SER A 16 -2.94 0.68 61.62
N LYS A 17 -3.41 0.02 60.56
CA LYS A 17 -3.86 0.64 59.32
C LYS A 17 -5.30 1.18 59.40
N TYR A 18 -6.14 0.62 60.27
CA TYR A 18 -7.56 1.00 60.36
C TYR A 18 -7.84 1.59 61.74
N ASN A 19 -7.96 2.91 61.80
CA ASN A 19 -8.24 3.65 63.04
C ASN A 19 -9.70 4.07 63.18
N ASP A 20 -10.49 3.92 62.11
CA ASP A 20 -11.89 4.32 62.03
C ASP A 20 -12.76 3.14 61.59
N ASP A 21 -13.84 2.92 62.34
CA ASP A 21 -14.82 1.87 62.09
C ASP A 21 -15.49 2.02 60.72
N GLY A 22 -15.64 3.25 60.22
CA GLY A 22 -16.21 3.52 58.90
C GLY A 22 -15.35 2.97 57.76
N GLN A 23 -14.03 3.07 57.87
CA GLN A 23 -13.11 2.52 56.88
C GLN A 23 -13.11 0.99 56.86
N ILE A 24 -13.26 0.37 58.04
CA ILE A 24 -13.36 -1.09 58.16
C ILE A 24 -14.63 -1.59 57.46
N MET A 25 -15.77 -0.93 57.69
CA MET A 25 -17.03 -1.30 57.05
C MET A 25 -16.97 -1.18 55.53
N LYS A 26 -16.39 -0.09 55.01
CA LYS A 26 -16.23 0.10 53.56
C LYS A 26 -15.35 -0.99 52.93
N VAL A 27 -14.27 -1.37 53.60
CA VAL A 27 -13.37 -2.44 53.14
C VAL A 27 -14.05 -3.81 53.17
N LEU A 28 -14.86 -4.10 54.19
CA LEU A 28 -15.64 -5.33 54.25
C LEU A 28 -16.70 -5.37 53.15
N GLU A 29 -17.39 -4.26 52.90
CA GLU A 29 -18.34 -4.14 51.79
C GLU A 29 -17.65 -4.35 50.43
N GLU A 30 -16.47 -3.77 50.21
CA GLU A 30 -15.71 -3.96 48.97
C GLU A 30 -15.18 -5.40 48.79
N ARG A 31 -14.76 -6.08 49.86
CA ARG A 31 -14.23 -7.47 49.81
C ARG A 31 -15.29 -8.53 49.59
N TYR A 32 -16.49 -8.30 50.11
CA TYR A 32 -17.59 -9.26 50.06
C TYR A 32 -18.67 -8.87 49.05
N SER A 33 -18.52 -7.74 48.35
CA SER A 33 -19.37 -7.36 47.22
C SER A 33 -19.15 -8.30 46.03
N LEU A 34 -20.25 -8.67 45.38
CA LEU A 34 -20.24 -9.43 44.12
C LEU A 34 -19.55 -8.65 42.97
N THR A 35 -19.52 -7.32 43.06
CA THR A 35 -18.93 -6.41 42.07
C THR A 35 -17.66 -5.72 42.57
N GLY A 36 -17.18 -6.11 43.76
CA GLY A 36 -16.02 -5.51 44.41
C GLY A 36 -14.70 -5.83 43.70
N ALA A 37 -13.69 -5.00 43.94
CA ALA A 37 -12.35 -5.19 43.37
C ALA A 37 -11.63 -6.45 43.92
N GLN A 38 -12.03 -6.91 45.11
CA GLN A 38 -11.47 -8.08 45.77
C GLN A 38 -12.55 -9.15 45.87
N LYS A 39 -12.22 -10.36 45.40
CA LYS A 39 -13.12 -11.52 45.49
C LYS A 39 -13.09 -12.09 46.92
N ASN A 40 -14.23 -12.58 47.39
CA ASN A 40 -14.40 -13.22 48.70
C ASN A 40 -13.84 -14.65 48.78
N PHE A 41 -13.05 -15.08 47.78
CA PHE A 41 -12.36 -16.36 47.76
C PHE A 41 -10.94 -16.17 47.24
N LEU A 42 -10.02 -16.96 47.80
CA LEU A 42 -8.65 -17.04 47.32
C LEU A 42 -8.58 -18.14 46.26
N VAL A 43 -8.27 -17.76 45.01
CA VAL A 43 -8.01 -18.75 43.96
C VAL A 43 -6.65 -19.37 44.22
N LEU A 44 -6.65 -20.60 44.72
CA LEU A 44 -5.47 -21.44 44.88
C LEU A 44 -5.35 -22.40 43.70
N GLU A 45 -5.36 -21.84 42.50
CA GLU A 45 -5.09 -22.57 41.28
C GLU A 45 -3.70 -22.18 40.75
N PRO A 46 -2.89 -23.14 40.30
CA PRO A 46 -1.64 -22.81 39.64
C PRO A 46 -1.95 -22.03 38.36
N THR A 47 -1.27 -20.90 38.14
CA THR A 47 -1.50 -20.01 36.98
C THR A 47 -1.37 -20.72 35.63
N ASP A 48 -0.66 -21.85 35.61
CA ASP A 48 -0.33 -22.63 34.43
C ASP A 48 -1.18 -23.92 34.31
N GLY A 49 -2.26 -24.06 35.10
CA GLY A 49 -3.17 -25.23 35.02
C GLY A 49 -2.68 -26.48 35.75
N GLY A 50 -1.79 -26.32 36.73
CA GLY A 50 -1.35 -27.39 37.63
C GLY A 50 -0.25 -28.30 37.08
N VAL A 51 0.35 -27.95 35.95
CA VAL A 51 1.49 -28.69 35.41
C VAL A 51 2.76 -28.25 36.14
N THR A 52 3.39 -29.17 36.87
CA THR A 52 4.67 -28.86 37.50
C THR A 52 5.74 -28.61 36.43
N ARG A 53 6.74 -27.77 36.75
CA ARG A 53 7.89 -27.51 35.85
C ARG A 53 8.59 -28.81 35.44
N GLU A 54 8.56 -29.81 36.32
CA GLU A 54 9.07 -31.16 36.10
C GLU A 54 8.21 -31.96 35.11
N GLU A 55 6.88 -31.88 35.18
CA GLU A 55 5.98 -32.50 34.19
C GLU A 55 6.06 -31.83 32.81
N ILE A 56 6.28 -30.51 32.74
CA ILE A 56 6.57 -29.79 31.49
C ILE A 56 7.92 -30.25 30.91
N ASN A 57 8.94 -30.44 31.76
CA ASN A 57 10.24 -30.96 31.35
C ASN A 57 10.18 -32.46 30.97
N HIS A 58 9.34 -33.25 31.62
CA HIS A 58 9.13 -34.67 31.30
C HIS A 58 8.30 -34.88 30.04
N SER A 59 7.29 -34.04 29.78
CA SER A 59 6.51 -34.07 28.53
C SER A 59 7.31 -33.56 27.34
N SER A 60 8.14 -32.53 27.51
CA SER A 60 9.07 -32.06 26.47
C SER A 60 10.23 -33.03 26.21
N SER A 61 10.74 -33.72 27.23
CA SER A 61 11.77 -34.77 27.05
C SER A 61 11.23 -36.08 26.48
N LYS A 62 9.99 -36.48 26.80
CA LYS A 62 9.31 -37.61 26.12
C LYS A 62 8.97 -37.30 24.67
N LYS A 63 8.53 -36.07 24.34
CA LYS A 63 8.37 -35.63 22.94
C LYS A 63 9.71 -35.58 22.18
N ARG A 64 10.80 -35.14 22.82
CA ARG A 64 12.15 -35.16 22.23
C ARG A 64 12.72 -36.56 22.04
N ARG A 65 12.41 -37.51 22.92
CA ARG A 65 12.89 -38.90 22.80
C ARG A 65 12.11 -39.72 21.76
N GLN A 66 10.81 -39.51 21.59
CA GLN A 66 10.04 -40.17 20.51
C GLN A 66 10.30 -39.57 19.12
N GLN A 67 10.76 -38.31 19.01
CA GLN A 67 11.14 -37.73 17.71
C GLN A 67 12.51 -38.20 17.19
N ASN A 68 13.34 -38.82 18.03
CA ASN A 68 14.72 -39.17 17.66
C ASN A 68 14.94 -40.66 17.31
N SER A 69 13.91 -41.53 17.38
CA SER A 69 14.08 -42.97 17.13
C SER A 69 13.32 -43.51 15.92
N LEU A 70 12.70 -42.66 15.11
CA LEU A 70 12.14 -43.08 13.82
C LEU A 70 12.53 -42.02 12.78
N PRO A 71 13.42 -42.32 11.82
CA PRO A 71 13.58 -41.46 10.66
C PRO A 71 12.23 -41.46 9.93
N SER A 72 11.48 -40.37 10.11
CA SER A 72 10.25 -40.14 9.36
C SER A 72 10.57 -40.28 7.88
N ILE A 73 9.74 -41.03 7.16
CA ILE A 73 9.74 -41.13 5.69
C ILE A 73 9.75 -39.73 5.03
N MET A 74 9.32 -38.69 5.75
CA MET A 74 9.35 -37.30 5.32
C MET A 74 10.77 -36.69 5.29
N HIS A 75 11.69 -37.15 6.15
CA HIS A 75 13.07 -36.65 6.20
C HIS A 75 13.97 -37.32 5.14
N SER A 76 13.66 -38.56 4.74
CA SER A 76 14.28 -39.19 3.56
C SER A 76 13.82 -38.52 2.27
N LEU A 77 12.54 -38.14 2.15
CA LEU A 77 12.04 -37.33 1.02
C LEU A 77 12.69 -35.94 0.92
N GLN A 78 13.10 -35.33 2.05
CA GLN A 78 13.80 -34.04 2.05
C GLN A 78 15.30 -34.17 1.77
N ASN A 79 15.96 -35.26 2.16
CA ASN A 79 17.39 -35.45 1.90
C ASN A 79 17.71 -36.07 0.53
N SER A 80 16.78 -36.80 -0.11
CA SER A 80 16.93 -37.21 -1.52
C SER A 80 16.96 -36.03 -2.51
N GLN A 81 16.70 -34.80 -2.05
CA GLN A 81 16.79 -33.57 -2.84
C GLN A 81 18.13 -32.84 -2.71
N ASN A 82 19.02 -33.25 -1.79
CA ASN A 82 20.22 -32.48 -1.44
C ASN A 82 21.56 -33.18 -1.68
N SER A 83 21.56 -34.40 -2.19
CA SER A 83 22.80 -35.12 -2.50
C SER A 83 22.60 -35.99 -3.73
N GLU A 84 22.43 -35.35 -4.88
CA GLU A 84 23.00 -35.76 -6.17
C GLU A 84 22.50 -34.81 -7.26
N LYS A 85 23.45 -34.28 -8.04
CA LYS A 85 23.28 -33.47 -9.24
C LYS A 85 22.91 -32.00 -9.06
N VAL A 86 23.93 -31.19 -9.34
CA VAL A 86 23.86 -29.88 -10.00
C VAL A 86 23.18 -30.04 -11.36
N GLU A 87 21.91 -30.41 -11.36
CA GLU A 87 21.03 -30.32 -12.53
C GLU A 87 20.00 -29.24 -12.23
N LYS A 88 20.06 -28.21 -13.07
CA LYS A 88 19.23 -27.01 -13.09
C LYS A 88 17.79 -27.34 -12.65
N ARG A 89 17.40 -26.93 -11.44
CA ARG A 89 15.97 -26.75 -11.11
C ARG A 89 15.34 -26.05 -12.32
N PRO A 90 14.29 -26.59 -12.96
CA PRO A 90 13.70 -25.94 -14.11
C PRO A 90 13.34 -24.53 -13.66
N ALA A 91 13.99 -23.54 -14.28
CA ALA A 91 13.82 -22.15 -13.91
C ALA A 91 12.32 -21.87 -13.96
N ASN A 92 11.73 -21.62 -12.79
CA ASN A 92 10.30 -21.43 -12.66
C ASN A 92 9.89 -20.43 -13.75
N LYS A 93 9.04 -20.85 -14.71
CA LYS A 93 8.75 -20.06 -15.92
C LYS A 93 8.25 -18.66 -15.55
N HIS A 94 7.67 -18.55 -14.35
CA HIS A 94 7.13 -17.34 -13.72
C HIS A 94 7.94 -16.93 -12.47
N ASN A 95 9.27 -17.00 -12.51
CA ASN A 95 10.08 -16.51 -11.40
C ASN A 95 9.85 -14.99 -11.22
N PRO A 96 9.27 -14.53 -10.08
CA PRO A 96 8.96 -13.11 -9.86
C PRO A 96 10.20 -12.22 -9.92
N LEU A 97 11.38 -12.75 -9.56
CA LEU A 97 12.64 -12.03 -9.68
C LEU A 97 13.01 -11.78 -11.14
N LYS A 98 12.71 -12.73 -12.04
CA LYS A 98 12.95 -12.58 -13.48
C LYS A 98 12.05 -11.48 -14.04
N THR A 99 10.76 -11.50 -13.74
CA THR A 99 9.81 -10.45 -14.17
C THR A 99 10.22 -9.08 -13.64
N LYS A 100 10.59 -8.98 -12.36
CA LYS A 100 11.06 -7.72 -11.76
C LYS A 100 12.33 -7.20 -12.41
N ASN A 101 13.29 -8.09 -12.70
CA ASN A 101 14.54 -7.73 -13.37
C ASN A 101 14.31 -7.30 -14.83
N GLU A 102 13.42 -7.99 -15.54
CA GLU A 102 13.02 -7.62 -16.90
C GLU A 102 12.31 -6.27 -16.92
N PHE A 103 11.37 -6.03 -16.02
CA PHE A 103 10.70 -4.74 -15.89
C PHE A 103 11.69 -3.62 -15.55
N LYS A 104 12.61 -3.86 -14.62
CA LYS A 104 13.68 -2.90 -14.28
C LYS A 104 14.57 -2.60 -15.48
N ARG A 105 14.93 -3.62 -16.27
CA ARG A 105 15.72 -3.47 -17.50
C ARG A 105 14.95 -2.66 -18.54
N PHE A 106 13.69 -2.98 -18.77
CA PHE A 106 12.78 -2.26 -19.65
C PHE A 106 12.69 -0.78 -19.27
N MET A 107 12.45 -0.48 -18.00
CA MET A 107 12.34 0.90 -17.50
C MET A 107 13.65 1.69 -17.70
N LYS A 108 14.79 1.09 -17.33
CA LYS A 108 16.10 1.72 -17.52
C LYS A 108 16.40 2.00 -18.99
N SER A 109 16.14 1.04 -19.87
CA SER A 109 16.36 1.18 -21.31
C SER A 109 15.50 2.30 -21.92
N ASN A 110 14.21 2.39 -21.53
CA ASN A 110 13.31 3.44 -22.01
C ASN A 110 13.71 4.83 -21.52
N LEU A 111 14.05 4.99 -20.23
CA LEU A 111 14.51 6.27 -19.70
C LEU A 111 15.82 6.72 -20.35
N ALA A 112 16.76 5.79 -20.58
CA ALA A 112 18.01 6.08 -21.29
C ALA A 112 17.77 6.50 -22.75
N LEU A 113 16.82 5.84 -23.43
CA LEU A 113 16.43 6.19 -24.79
C LEU A 113 15.83 7.60 -24.85
N GLN A 114 14.90 7.93 -23.95
CA GLN A 114 14.33 9.28 -23.85
C GLN A 114 15.40 10.35 -23.61
N ALA A 115 16.35 10.09 -22.69
CA ALA A 115 17.45 11.01 -22.43
C ALA A 115 18.37 11.20 -23.66
N LYS A 116 18.64 10.13 -24.41
CA LYS A 116 19.43 10.17 -25.65
C LYS A 116 18.74 11.00 -26.74
N ILE A 117 17.42 10.83 -26.88
CA ILE A 117 16.60 11.55 -27.85
C ILE A 117 16.52 13.03 -27.47
N MET A 118 16.30 13.34 -26.19
CA MET A 118 16.33 14.71 -25.68
C MET A 118 17.68 15.39 -25.95
N ARG A 119 18.80 14.72 -25.69
CA ARG A 119 20.14 15.27 -25.99
C ARG A 119 20.32 15.57 -27.48
N LYS A 120 19.95 14.64 -28.36
CA LYS A 120 20.02 14.84 -29.81
C LYS A 120 19.13 16.00 -30.28
N LEU A 121 17.91 16.09 -29.78
CA LEU A 121 16.99 17.17 -30.11
C LEU A 121 17.49 18.53 -29.63
N LYS A 122 18.09 18.61 -28.43
CA LYS A 122 18.74 19.85 -27.95
C LYS A 122 19.87 20.30 -28.87
N LEU A 123 20.69 19.37 -29.37
CA LEU A 123 21.78 19.69 -30.32
C LEU A 123 21.24 20.19 -31.66
N ILE A 124 20.16 19.56 -32.17
CA ILE A 124 19.50 20.01 -33.41
C ILE A 124 18.90 21.40 -33.23
N LEU A 125 18.22 21.64 -32.11
CA LEU A 125 17.59 22.93 -31.81
C LEU A 125 18.62 24.05 -31.63
N LYS A 126 19.81 23.74 -31.09
CA LYS A 126 20.93 24.70 -31.00
C LYS A 126 21.44 25.12 -32.37
N LYS A 127 21.42 24.22 -33.37
CA LYS A 127 21.81 24.53 -34.75
C LYS A 127 20.70 25.26 -35.52
N ASN A 128 19.45 24.80 -35.36
CA ASN A 128 18.28 25.29 -36.06
C ASN A 128 17.12 25.51 -35.07
N PRO A 129 16.93 26.73 -34.56
CA PRO A 129 15.87 27.03 -33.58
C PRO A 129 14.44 26.71 -34.06
N HIS A 130 14.16 26.91 -35.35
CA HIS A 130 12.84 26.66 -35.96
C HIS A 130 12.65 25.25 -36.51
N TYR A 131 13.52 24.29 -36.15
CA TYR A 131 13.41 22.91 -36.64
C TYR A 131 12.10 22.24 -36.20
N LEU A 132 11.65 22.52 -34.98
CA LEU A 132 10.45 21.90 -34.39
C LEU A 132 9.14 22.46 -34.96
N ASP A 133 9.14 23.69 -35.49
CA ASP A 133 7.95 24.34 -36.04
C ASP A 133 7.54 23.69 -37.37
N LYS A 134 8.50 23.11 -38.09
CA LYS A 134 8.27 22.37 -39.34
C LYS A 134 7.71 20.96 -39.12
N VAL A 135 7.79 20.44 -37.89
CA VAL A 135 7.43 19.06 -37.56
C VAL A 135 6.07 19.04 -36.86
N LYS A 136 5.03 18.60 -37.58
CA LYS A 136 3.65 18.50 -37.05
C LYS A 136 3.56 17.62 -35.79
N ASP A 137 4.12 16.41 -35.86
CA ASP A 137 4.24 15.50 -34.70
C ASP A 137 5.67 14.99 -34.55
N LEU A 138 6.18 15.03 -33.32
CA LEU A 138 7.53 14.58 -32.99
C LEU A 138 7.67 13.06 -33.09
N ALA A 139 6.55 12.33 -33.08
CA ALA A 139 6.53 10.87 -33.25
C ALA A 139 6.88 10.40 -34.66
N SER A 140 6.70 11.24 -35.68
CA SER A 140 7.04 10.90 -37.07
C SER A 140 8.55 10.93 -37.33
N LEU A 141 9.33 11.49 -36.40
CA LEU A 141 10.78 11.46 -36.48
C LEU A 141 11.26 10.02 -36.25
N ASN A 142 12.09 9.52 -37.17
CA ASN A 142 12.78 8.22 -37.03
C ASN A 142 13.50 8.03 -35.70
N LEU A 143 13.91 9.15 -35.07
CA LEU A 143 14.54 9.17 -33.76
C LEU A 143 13.60 8.71 -32.63
N CYS A 144 12.30 8.97 -32.75
CA CYS A 144 11.27 8.72 -31.73
C CYS A 144 10.56 7.36 -31.90
N ASN A 145 10.80 6.63 -33.00
CA ASN A 145 10.12 5.36 -33.31
C ASN A 145 10.22 4.29 -32.20
N LYS A 146 11.28 4.33 -31.39
CA LYS A 146 11.52 3.35 -30.31
C LYS A 146 10.92 3.75 -28.95
N ILE A 147 10.37 4.97 -28.82
CA ILE A 147 9.75 5.42 -27.57
C ILE A 147 8.34 4.84 -27.50
N LEU A 148 7.92 4.44 -26.29
CA LEU A 148 6.52 4.11 -26.02
C LEU A 148 5.60 5.28 -26.33
N LYS A 149 4.61 5.01 -27.18
CA LYS A 149 3.59 5.95 -27.56
C LYS A 149 2.47 5.91 -26.52
N PHE A 150 1.88 7.06 -26.23
CA PHE A 150 0.75 7.12 -25.31
C PHE A 150 -0.48 6.45 -25.91
N GLU A 151 -0.61 6.57 -27.23
CA GLU A 151 -1.72 6.05 -28.02
C GLU A 151 -1.89 4.53 -27.85
N ASP A 152 -0.79 3.80 -27.68
CA ASP A 152 -0.79 2.34 -27.45
C ASP A 152 -1.47 1.94 -26.12
N PHE A 153 -1.63 2.88 -25.19
CA PHE A 153 -2.22 2.65 -23.86
C PHE A 153 -3.66 3.20 -23.73
N ILE A 154 -4.25 3.76 -24.79
CA ILE A 154 -5.62 4.27 -24.72
C ILE A 154 -6.61 3.13 -24.44
N GLU A 155 -6.39 1.95 -25.02
CA GLU A 155 -7.27 0.78 -24.80
C GLU A 155 -7.24 0.28 -23.36
N ILE A 156 -6.08 0.34 -22.66
CA ILE A 156 -6.04 -0.04 -21.24
C ILE A 156 -6.82 0.96 -20.38
N ASN A 157 -6.83 2.24 -20.75
CA ASN A 157 -7.65 3.24 -20.06
C ASN A 157 -9.14 3.04 -20.33
N ARG A 158 -9.52 2.71 -21.56
CA ARG A 158 -10.90 2.36 -21.90
C ARG A 158 -11.39 1.18 -21.06
N LEU A 159 -10.57 0.13 -20.92
CA LEU A 159 -10.89 -1.02 -20.07
C LEU A 159 -11.06 -0.61 -18.60
N TRP A 160 -10.17 0.22 -18.08
CA TRP A 160 -10.25 0.71 -16.71
C TRP A 160 -11.51 1.55 -16.45
N ASN A 161 -11.90 2.41 -17.38
CA ASN A 161 -13.12 3.21 -17.28
C ASN A 161 -14.38 2.31 -17.21
N SER A 162 -14.44 1.27 -18.05
CA SER A 162 -15.55 0.29 -17.99
C SER A 162 -15.57 -0.45 -16.65
N TYR A 163 -14.41 -0.91 -16.17
CA TYR A 163 -14.28 -1.59 -14.88
C TYR A 163 -14.75 -0.71 -13.71
N ILE A 164 -14.32 0.54 -13.67
CA ILE A 164 -14.71 1.45 -12.58
C ILE A 164 -16.18 1.82 -12.66
N LYS A 165 -16.73 2.03 -13.87
CA LYS A 165 -18.17 2.27 -14.06
C LYS A 165 -19.01 1.12 -13.49
N GLU A 166 -18.60 -0.12 -13.74
CA GLU A 166 -19.25 -1.31 -13.18
C GLU A 166 -19.06 -1.42 -11.65
N THR A 167 -17.84 -1.18 -11.15
CA THR A 167 -17.51 -1.29 -9.73
C THR A 167 -18.26 -0.27 -8.88
N ILE A 168 -18.33 0.97 -9.34
CA ILE A 168 -19.07 2.03 -8.66
C ILE A 168 -20.58 1.76 -8.77
N GLY A 169 -21.05 1.38 -9.96
CA GLY A 169 -22.47 1.17 -10.26
C GLY A 169 -23.26 2.47 -10.24
N SER A 170 -24.59 2.38 -10.13
CA SER A 170 -25.50 3.54 -10.11
C SER A 170 -25.58 4.25 -8.74
N THR A 171 -24.61 4.06 -7.85
CA THR A 171 -24.66 4.69 -6.53
C THR A 171 -24.28 6.16 -6.61
N GLU A 172 -25.18 7.05 -6.18
CA GLU A 172 -24.92 8.50 -6.11
C GLU A 172 -24.23 8.93 -4.81
N ASN A 173 -24.13 8.03 -3.81
CA ASN A 173 -23.52 8.35 -2.53
C ASN A 173 -21.98 8.44 -2.64
N ILE A 174 -21.46 9.67 -2.62
CA ILE A 174 -20.02 10.01 -2.69
C ILE A 174 -19.17 9.20 -1.70
N MET A 175 -19.65 8.94 -0.49
CA MET A 175 -18.89 8.21 0.53
C MET A 175 -18.69 6.75 0.16
N ASN A 176 -19.71 6.11 -0.42
CA ASN A 176 -19.62 4.74 -0.92
C ASN A 176 -18.70 4.68 -2.13
N ILE A 177 -18.76 5.67 -3.02
CA ILE A 177 -17.88 5.73 -4.20
C ILE A 177 -16.42 5.87 -3.76
N SER A 178 -16.13 6.80 -2.83
CA SER A 178 -14.78 7.00 -2.30
C SER A 178 -14.22 5.73 -1.64
N THR A 179 -15.05 5.03 -0.86
CA THR A 179 -14.68 3.76 -0.23
C THR A 179 -14.35 2.69 -1.26
N LYS A 180 -15.21 2.50 -2.27
CA LYS A 180 -14.96 1.55 -3.37
C LYS A 180 -13.69 1.90 -4.14
N LEU A 181 -13.52 3.17 -4.53
CA LEU A 181 -12.35 3.66 -5.27
C LEU A 181 -11.05 3.43 -4.48
N SER A 182 -11.07 3.59 -3.15
CA SER A 182 -9.90 3.35 -2.29
C SER A 182 -9.40 1.90 -2.35
N MET A 183 -10.30 0.95 -2.59
CA MET A 183 -9.99 -0.48 -2.69
C MET A 183 -9.61 -0.91 -4.12
N CYS A 184 -9.92 -0.10 -5.13
CA CYS A 184 -9.70 -0.42 -6.54
C CYS A 184 -8.23 -0.38 -6.95
N GLU A 185 -7.93 -1.01 -8.09
CA GLU A 185 -6.63 -0.90 -8.76
C GLU A 185 -6.61 0.34 -9.67
N PHE A 186 -5.46 1.01 -9.73
CA PHE A 186 -5.28 2.20 -10.58
C PHE A 186 -4.46 1.92 -11.84
N ILE A 187 -4.17 0.66 -12.17
CA ILE A 187 -3.50 0.31 -13.43
C ILE A 187 -4.49 0.54 -14.58
N GLY A 188 -4.10 1.36 -15.55
CA GLY A 188 -4.96 1.84 -16.64
C GLY A 188 -5.68 3.16 -16.32
N ALA A 189 -5.65 3.63 -15.07
CA ALA A 189 -6.26 4.91 -14.72
C ALA A 189 -5.53 6.09 -15.39
N TYR A 190 -6.28 7.07 -15.88
CA TYR A 190 -5.72 8.36 -16.29
C TYR A 190 -5.66 9.26 -15.05
N ILE A 191 -4.44 9.65 -14.68
CA ILE A 191 -4.20 10.43 -13.47
C ILE A 191 -3.50 11.75 -13.81
N GLU A 192 -3.82 12.80 -13.06
CA GLU A 192 -3.19 14.12 -13.14
C GLU A 192 -2.58 14.47 -11.78
N VAL A 193 -1.32 14.88 -11.74
CA VAL A 193 -0.68 15.31 -10.49
C VAL A 193 -1.12 16.74 -10.17
N THR A 194 -1.92 16.93 -9.12
CA THR A 194 -2.38 18.27 -8.70
C THR A 194 -1.34 18.95 -7.82
N HIS A 195 -0.79 18.21 -6.85
CA HIS A 195 0.20 18.70 -5.90
C HIS A 195 1.33 17.70 -5.76
N SER A 196 2.55 18.20 -5.56
CA SER A 196 3.73 17.37 -5.36
C SER A 196 4.82 18.18 -4.66
N GLY A 197 5.52 17.59 -3.70
CA GLY A 197 6.71 18.21 -3.09
C GLY A 197 7.80 18.53 -4.12
N CYS A 198 7.82 17.82 -5.26
CA CYS A 198 8.62 18.19 -6.43
C CYS A 198 7.77 18.97 -7.44
N VAL A 199 8.07 20.26 -7.62
CA VAL A 199 7.35 21.18 -8.51
C VAL A 199 7.32 20.68 -9.96
N ASP A 200 8.40 20.03 -10.42
CA ASP A 200 8.46 19.49 -11.78
C ASP A 200 7.33 18.50 -12.06
N ASN A 201 6.86 17.75 -11.05
CA ASN A 201 5.81 16.74 -11.20
C ASN A 201 4.40 17.32 -11.27
N VAL A 202 4.21 18.56 -10.80
CA VAL A 202 2.90 19.20 -10.80
C VAL A 202 2.39 19.37 -12.23
N GLY A 203 1.12 19.02 -12.44
CA GLY A 203 0.44 19.06 -13.73
C GLY A 203 0.80 17.92 -14.70
N LYS A 204 1.73 17.02 -14.36
CA LYS A 204 1.97 15.84 -15.20
C LYS A 204 0.71 14.96 -15.20
N CYS A 205 0.23 14.61 -16.39
CA CYS A 205 -0.90 13.73 -16.59
C CYS A 205 -0.50 12.50 -17.40
N GLY A 206 -1.19 11.38 -17.22
CA GLY A 206 -0.90 10.17 -17.99
C GLY A 206 -1.62 8.92 -17.49
N ILE A 207 -1.47 7.84 -18.25
CA ILE A 207 -2.07 6.54 -17.95
C ILE A 207 -1.09 5.73 -17.11
N VAL A 208 -1.57 5.18 -15.99
CA VAL A 208 -0.77 4.31 -15.11
C VAL A 208 -0.56 2.96 -15.78
N ILE A 209 0.69 2.57 -16.00
CA ILE A 209 1.03 1.23 -16.54
C ILE A 209 1.43 0.25 -15.45
N TRP A 210 1.93 0.77 -14.33
CA TRP A 210 2.31 -0.05 -13.20
C TRP A 210 2.20 0.73 -11.90
N GLU A 211 1.54 0.11 -10.93
CA GLU A 211 1.43 0.60 -9.57
C GLU A 211 2.43 -0.14 -8.67
N SER A 212 3.29 0.62 -8.00
CA SER A 212 4.17 0.11 -6.95
C SER A 212 3.70 0.59 -5.59
N GLN A 213 4.35 0.09 -4.53
CA GLN A 213 4.12 0.60 -3.17
C GLN A 213 4.39 2.10 -3.08
N HIS A 214 5.47 2.61 -3.66
CA HIS A 214 5.90 4.00 -3.44
C HIS A 214 5.74 4.91 -4.65
N ASN A 215 5.55 4.35 -5.84
CA ASN A 215 5.58 5.10 -7.08
C ASN A 215 4.48 4.64 -8.04
N PHE A 216 4.03 5.58 -8.85
CA PHE A 216 3.31 5.29 -10.08
C PHE A 216 4.25 5.40 -11.28
N VAL A 217 4.18 4.39 -12.15
CA VAL A 217 4.75 4.50 -13.48
C VAL A 217 3.63 4.88 -14.43
N ILE A 218 3.73 6.07 -15.01
CA ILE A 218 2.75 6.62 -15.95
C ILE A 218 3.37 6.81 -17.33
N VAL A 219 2.55 6.68 -18.36
CA VAL A 219 2.90 7.10 -19.72
C VAL A 219 2.23 8.44 -19.97
N VAL A 220 3.04 9.45 -20.25
CA VAL A 220 2.62 10.84 -20.44
C VAL A 220 2.38 11.10 -21.94
N PRO A 221 1.25 11.71 -22.31
CA PRO A 221 0.94 12.06 -23.69
C PRO A 221 1.87 13.17 -24.22
N ARG A 222 1.91 13.30 -25.55
CA ARG A 222 2.65 14.37 -26.23
C ARG A 222 1.76 15.60 -26.37
N LYS A 223 2.25 16.78 -25.99
CA LYS A 223 1.55 18.07 -26.16
C LYS A 223 0.14 18.12 -25.53
N ASP A 224 -0.09 17.34 -24.47
CA ASP A 224 -1.38 17.26 -23.79
C ASP A 224 -1.20 17.46 -22.27
N GLY A 225 -2.21 18.07 -21.63
CA GLY A 225 -2.21 18.34 -20.18
C GLY A 225 -2.78 19.71 -19.78
N TRP A 226 -2.48 20.09 -18.53
CA TRP A 226 -3.03 21.29 -17.88
C TRP A 226 -2.76 22.60 -18.63
N LYS A 227 -1.65 22.69 -19.36
CA LYS A 227 -1.27 23.91 -20.09
C LYS A 227 -2.25 24.27 -21.21
N ASN A 228 -2.89 23.28 -21.84
CA ASN A 228 -3.97 23.52 -22.83
C ASN A 228 -5.24 24.07 -22.16
N LYS A 229 -5.48 23.75 -20.88
CA LYS A 229 -6.69 24.18 -20.15
C LYS A 229 -6.60 25.63 -19.65
N ILE A 230 -5.38 26.10 -19.36
CA ILE A 230 -5.15 27.44 -18.79
C ILE A 230 -4.80 28.47 -19.87
N SER A 231 -4.09 28.07 -20.93
CA SER A 231 -3.52 29.04 -21.86
C SER A 231 -4.52 29.41 -22.96
N LEU A 232 -4.95 30.67 -22.98
CA LEU A 232 -5.68 31.29 -24.10
C LEU A 232 -4.82 31.44 -25.37
N ILE A 233 -3.50 31.30 -25.24
CA ILE A 233 -2.47 31.38 -26.28
C ILE A 233 -1.76 30.02 -26.35
N GLU A 234 -1.22 29.61 -27.51
CA GLU A 234 -0.50 28.34 -27.67
C GLU A 234 0.51 28.08 -26.53
N PRO A 235 0.28 27.05 -25.68
CA PRO A 235 1.11 26.81 -24.52
C PRO A 235 2.53 26.39 -24.89
N LYS A 236 3.52 26.97 -24.20
CA LYS A 236 4.92 26.59 -24.35
C LYS A 236 5.23 25.28 -23.63
N TYR A 237 5.40 24.23 -24.42
CA TYR A 237 5.81 22.91 -23.92
C TYR A 237 7.33 22.76 -23.82
N SER A 238 7.79 22.15 -22.73
CA SER A 238 9.15 21.67 -22.57
C SER A 238 9.45 20.54 -23.57
N LEU A 239 10.71 20.37 -23.93
CA LEU A 239 11.13 19.30 -24.83
C LEU A 239 10.74 17.90 -24.29
N SER A 240 10.78 17.74 -22.97
CA SER A 240 10.35 16.50 -22.30
C SER A 240 8.86 16.21 -22.50
N GLU A 241 8.02 17.25 -22.49
CA GLU A 241 6.56 17.16 -22.68
C GLU A 241 6.20 16.95 -24.17
N LYS A 242 6.98 17.55 -25.09
CA LYS A 242 6.82 17.32 -26.53
C LYS A 242 7.17 15.89 -26.95
N ILE A 243 8.13 15.26 -26.27
CA ILE A 243 8.52 13.86 -26.51
C ILE A 243 7.56 12.87 -25.84
N GLY A 244 7.08 13.18 -24.64
CA GLY A 244 6.21 12.31 -23.85
C GLY A 244 6.91 11.04 -23.33
N GLY A 245 6.11 9.98 -23.15
CA GLY A 245 6.52 8.62 -22.78
C GLY A 245 6.54 8.36 -21.27
N ILE A 246 7.33 7.39 -20.82
CA ILE A 246 7.31 6.94 -19.41
C ILE A 246 7.84 8.00 -18.43
N ARG A 247 7.13 8.18 -17.31
CA ARG A 247 7.58 8.91 -16.12
C ARG A 247 7.32 8.10 -14.87
N LEU A 248 8.19 8.27 -13.88
CA LEU A 248 8.04 7.69 -12.55
C LEU A 248 7.70 8.82 -11.58
N ILE A 249 6.54 8.73 -10.95
CA ILE A 249 6.06 9.73 -9.97
C ILE A 249 6.01 9.07 -8.60
N ASN A 250 6.64 9.69 -7.61
CA ASN A 250 6.56 9.24 -6.23
C ASN A 250 5.16 9.52 -5.67
N LYS A 251 4.59 8.58 -4.92
CA LYS A 251 3.32 8.74 -4.20
C LYS A 251 3.49 9.55 -2.93
N GLN A 252 4.68 9.57 -2.36
CA GLN A 252 4.95 10.34 -1.16
C GLN A 252 4.86 11.83 -1.46
N ASP A 253 4.14 12.57 -0.63
CA ASP A 253 3.99 14.03 -0.69
C ASP A 253 3.39 14.50 -2.04
N THR A 254 2.52 13.66 -2.63
CA THR A 254 1.84 13.95 -3.90
C THR A 254 0.33 13.69 -3.82
N ARG A 255 -0.43 14.47 -4.60
CA ARG A 255 -1.86 14.31 -4.81
C ARG A 255 -2.15 14.07 -6.27
N PHE A 256 -3.06 13.15 -6.52
CA PHE A 256 -3.46 12.73 -7.86
C PHE A 256 -4.94 12.98 -8.05
N LYS A 257 -5.32 13.63 -9.13
CA LYS A 257 -6.70 13.74 -9.58
C LYS A 257 -7.00 12.65 -10.59
N VAL A 258 -8.14 11.98 -10.41
CA VAL A 258 -8.65 10.94 -11.30
C VAL A 258 -10.08 11.31 -11.66
N THR A 259 -10.32 11.51 -12.95
CA THR A 259 -11.65 11.80 -13.47
C THR A 259 -12.33 10.50 -13.86
N VAL A 260 -13.53 10.27 -13.33
CA VAL A 260 -14.33 9.08 -13.62
C VAL A 260 -15.66 9.52 -14.24
N ASN A 261 -16.03 8.88 -15.35
CA ASN A 261 -17.31 9.12 -16.01
C ASN A 261 -18.31 8.05 -15.53
N LEU A 262 -19.31 8.44 -14.73
CA LEU A 262 -20.28 7.50 -14.17
C LEU A 262 -21.49 7.28 -15.09
N GLN A 263 -22.03 8.36 -15.66
CA GLN A 263 -23.18 8.35 -16.58
C GLN A 263 -22.94 9.36 -17.71
N ASP A 264 -23.77 9.33 -18.76
CA ASP A 264 -23.52 10.04 -20.03
C ASP A 264 -23.31 11.56 -19.89
N ASN A 265 -23.64 12.17 -18.74
CA ASN A 265 -23.35 13.56 -18.42
C ASN A 265 -22.75 13.83 -17.02
N LEU A 266 -22.45 12.80 -16.21
CA LEU A 266 -21.88 13.00 -14.87
C LEU A 266 -20.42 12.55 -14.81
N THR A 267 -19.52 13.53 -14.81
CA THR A 267 -18.10 13.36 -14.55
C THR A 267 -17.79 13.76 -13.11
N VAL A 268 -17.05 12.90 -12.41
CA VAL A 268 -16.63 13.18 -11.03
C VAL A 268 -15.12 13.13 -10.93
N ASP A 269 -14.56 14.20 -10.41
CA ASP A 269 -13.12 14.31 -10.13
C ASP A 269 -12.85 13.85 -8.70
N TYR A 270 -12.02 12.82 -8.57
CA TYR A 270 -11.55 12.30 -7.30
C TYR A 270 -10.12 12.74 -7.04
N GLU A 271 -9.85 13.28 -5.86
CA GLU A 271 -8.48 13.51 -5.41
C GLU A 271 -8.01 12.35 -4.52
N ILE A 272 -6.84 11.81 -4.84
CA ILE A 272 -6.19 10.71 -4.15
C ILE A 272 -4.92 11.24 -3.50
N ILE A 273 -4.81 11.05 -2.19
CA ILE A 273 -3.62 11.40 -1.42
C ILE A 273 -2.62 10.24 -1.52
N GLY A 274 -1.47 10.49 -2.14
CA GLY A 274 -0.48 9.45 -2.44
C GLY A 274 0.12 8.79 -1.20
N ASP A 275 0.32 9.54 -0.10
CA ASP A 275 0.79 9.01 1.20
C ASP A 275 -0.10 7.89 1.73
N ARG A 276 -1.42 8.00 1.51
CA ARG A 276 -2.41 6.98 1.92
C ARG A 276 -2.47 5.82 0.93
N LEU A 277 -1.97 6.01 -0.28
CA LEU A 277 -1.97 5.03 -1.37
C LEU A 277 -0.67 4.20 -1.43
N MET A 278 0.19 4.28 -0.41
CA MET A 278 1.45 3.53 -0.37
C MET A 278 1.27 2.03 -0.08
N ILE A 279 0.05 1.62 0.28
CA ILE A 279 -0.35 0.23 0.46
C ILE A 279 -0.73 -0.33 -0.92
N ARG A 280 -0.28 -1.56 -1.24
CA ARG A 280 -0.58 -2.21 -2.53
C ARG A 280 -2.08 -2.40 -2.70
N SER A 281 -2.57 -2.33 -3.93
CA SER A 281 -3.99 -2.55 -4.27
C SER A 281 -4.61 -3.77 -3.58
N ILE A 282 -3.95 -4.92 -3.71
CA ILE A 282 -4.41 -6.17 -3.08
C ILE A 282 -4.47 -6.10 -1.55
N ASP A 283 -3.54 -5.36 -0.93
CA ASP A 283 -3.51 -5.17 0.51
C ASP A 283 -4.58 -4.15 0.94
N ARG A 284 -4.94 -3.18 0.08
CA ARG A 284 -6.02 -2.20 0.34
C ARG A 284 -7.39 -2.85 0.40
N ALA A 285 -7.65 -3.84 -0.44
CA ALA A 285 -8.93 -4.54 -0.45
C ALA A 285 -9.10 -5.51 0.73
N ASN A 286 -8.00 -6.15 1.18
CA ASN A 286 -8.08 -7.30 2.08
C ASN A 286 -7.65 -7.02 3.53
N LYS A 287 -6.89 -5.95 3.79
CA LYS A 287 -6.28 -5.72 5.10
C LYS A 287 -7.10 -4.74 5.95
N LYS A 288 -7.20 -5.02 7.25
CA LYS A 288 -7.72 -4.06 8.24
C LYS A 288 -6.77 -2.87 8.36
N PHE A 289 -7.27 -1.68 8.05
CA PHE A 289 -6.50 -0.43 8.19
C PHE A 289 -6.41 0.00 9.66
N LYS A 290 -5.23 0.47 10.05
CA LYS A 290 -5.03 1.15 11.34
C LYS A 290 -5.00 2.65 11.08
N SER A 291 -5.50 3.43 12.04
CA SER A 291 -5.33 4.88 12.00
C SER A 291 -3.83 5.20 12.15
N HIS A 292 -3.29 5.93 11.18
CA HIS A 292 -1.92 6.43 11.19
C HIS A 292 -1.95 7.95 11.05
N ASN A 293 -1.13 8.66 11.83
CA ASN A 293 -0.86 10.07 11.61
C ASN A 293 -0.19 10.23 10.25
N VAL A 294 -0.80 11.02 9.37
CA VAL A 294 -0.21 11.39 8.09
C VAL A 294 0.06 12.87 8.12
N ARG A 295 1.19 13.24 7.50
CA ARG A 295 1.54 14.64 7.32
C ARG A 295 0.59 15.20 6.29
N ASP A 296 -0.12 16.25 6.63
CA ASP A 296 -0.86 16.99 5.62
C ASP A 296 0.14 17.60 4.66
N ILE A 297 -0.04 17.28 3.37
CA ILE A 297 0.62 17.98 2.29
C ILE A 297 0.08 19.41 2.38
N ARG A 298 0.90 20.34 2.89
CA ARG A 298 0.55 21.76 2.99
C ARG A 298 0.16 22.25 1.60
N LEU A 299 -1.04 22.83 1.51
CA LEU A 299 -1.54 23.51 0.31
C LEU A 299 -0.64 24.69 -0.05
#